data_AF-A0A6B2DU36-F1
#
_entry.id   AF-A0A6B2DU36-F1
#
_cell.length_a   1.000
_cell.length_b   1.000
_cell.length_c   1.000
_cell.angle_alpha   90.00
_cell.angle_beta   90.00
_cell.angle_gamma   90.00
#
_symmetry.space_group_name_H-M   'P 1'
#
loop_
_entity.id
_entity.type
_entity.pdbx_description
1 polymer ?
#
loop_
_entity_poly.entity_id
_entity_poly.type
_entity_poly.pdbx_seq_one_letter_code
_entity_poly.pdbx_strand_id
1 'polypeptide(L)' 'QAGIRAVARCGGTVFAQDEATSVEFGMPGAAILTGMVRTVLPLPELAGAVRAHVAHPTGLSRPTRATRRNGPTRLPWSRR' A
#
# COMPACT_ATOMS: atom_id res chain seq x y z
N GLN A 1 -10.00 1.03 4.09
CA GLN A 1 -9.54 1.38 2.71
C GLN A 1 -8.64 2.63 2.60
N ALA A 2 -8.64 3.58 3.55
CA ALA A 2 -7.79 4.78 3.47
C ALA A 2 -6.28 4.46 3.43
N GLY A 3 -5.83 3.46 4.19
CA GLY A 3 -4.43 3.03 4.21
C GLY A 3 -3.93 2.51 2.85
N ILE A 4 -4.68 1.63 2.19
CA ILE A 4 -4.33 1.08 0.87
C ILE A 4 -4.17 2.20 -0.17
N ARG A 5 -5.11 3.15 -0.17
CA ARG A 5 -5.03 4.30 -1.07
C ARG A 5 -3.82 5.19 -0.76
N ALA A 6 -3.43 5.33 0.51
CA ALA A 6 -2.22 6.05 0.88
C ALA A 6 -0.95 5.33 0.39
N VAL A 7 -0.87 4.00 0.58
CA VAL A 7 0.26 3.18 0.11
C VAL A 7 0.40 3.25 -1.41
N ALA A 8 -0.69 3.03 -2.15
CA ALA A 8 -0.69 3.07 -3.61
C ALA A 8 -0.32 4.45 -4.16
N ARG A 9 -0.81 5.54 -3.54
CA ARG A 9 -0.46 6.93 -3.93
C ARG A 9 1.01 7.27 -3.71
N CYS A 10 1.66 6.62 -2.74
CA CYS A 10 3.10 6.77 -2.51
C CYS A 10 3.95 5.89 -3.43
N GLY A 11 3.35 5.19 -4.40
CA GLY A 11 4.05 4.24 -5.28
C GLY A 11 4.35 2.90 -4.61
N GLY A 12 3.74 2.61 -3.47
CA GLY A 12 3.85 1.31 -2.81
C GLY A 12 3.00 0.25 -3.49
N THR A 13 3.46 -1.00 -3.44
CA THR A 13 2.73 -2.16 -3.96
C THR A 13 1.81 -2.74 -2.90
N VAL A 14 0.59 -3.09 -3.29
CA VAL A 14 -0.39 -3.73 -2.40
C VAL A 14 -0.68 -5.14 -2.91
N PHE A 15 -0.52 -6.12 -2.03
CA PHE A 15 -0.93 -7.51 -2.23
C PHE A 15 -2.13 -7.81 -1.33
N ALA A 16 -3.05 -8.66 -1.79
CA ALA A 16 -4.16 -9.14 -0.98
C ALA A 16 -4.16 -10.67 -0.92
N GLN A 17 -4.67 -11.22 0.18
CA GLN A 17 -4.87 -12.66 0.30
C GLN A 17 -6.10 -13.10 -0.51
N ASP A 18 -6.07 -14.30 -1.07
CA ASP A 18 -7.23 -14.92 -1.71
C ASP A 18 -8.30 -15.33 -0.70
N GLU A 19 -9.51 -15.58 -1.21
CA GLU A 19 -10.64 -15.99 -0.37
C GLU A 19 -10.50 -17.43 0.12
N ALA A 20 -9.96 -18.31 -0.73
CA ALA A 20 -9.85 -19.75 -0.44
C ALA A 20 -8.96 -20.06 0.77
N THR A 21 -7.94 -19.24 1.04
CA THR A 21 -7.06 -19.39 2.21
C THR A 21 -7.40 -18.44 3.35
N SER A 22 -8.40 -17.57 3.17
CA SER A 22 -8.80 -16.59 4.19
C SER A 22 -9.80 -17.21 5.16
N VAL A 23 -9.53 -17.06 6.46
CA VAL A 23 -10.50 -17.39 7.52
C VAL A 23 -11.66 -16.38 7.52
N GLU A 24 -11.36 -15.11 7.27
CA GLU A 24 -12.33 -14.01 7.22
C GLU A 24 -12.02 -13.09 6.04
N PHE A 25 -12.86 -13.12 5.00
CA PHE A 25 -12.61 -12.38 3.76
C PHE A 25 -13.10 -10.93 3.76
N GLY A 26 -13.27 -10.32 4.93
CA GLY A 26 -13.72 -8.93 5.04
C GLY A 26 -12.67 -7.90 4.59
N MET A 27 -11.51 -7.87 5.25
CA MET A 27 -10.45 -6.91 4.92
C MET A 27 -9.79 -7.16 3.55
N PRO A 28 -9.46 -8.41 3.15
CA PRO A 28 -8.89 -8.68 1.84
C PRO A 28 -9.87 -8.33 0.71
N GLY A 29 -11.15 -8.68 0.83
CA GLY A 29 -12.18 -8.29 -0.12
C GLY A 29 -12.32 -6.77 -0.23
N ALA A 30 -12.37 -6.06 0.91
CA ALA A 30 -12.40 -4.60 0.92
C ALA A 30 -11.16 -3.94 0.29
N ALA A 31 -10.00 -4.61 0.32
CA ALA A 31 -8.78 -4.18 -0.34
C ALA A 31 -8.89 -4.32 -1.87
N ILE A 32 -9.34 -5.49 -2.35
CA ILE A 32 -9.51 -5.79 -3.77
C ILE A 32 -10.47 -4.79 -4.42
N LEU A 33 -11.59 -4.50 -3.77
CA LEU A 33 -12.58 -3.53 -4.24
C LEU A 33 -12.04 -2.10 -4.41
N THR A 34 -10.86 -1.76 -3.87
CA THR A 34 -10.25 -0.45 -4.11
C THR A 34 -9.62 -0.32 -5.49
N GLY A 35 -9.42 -1.41 -6.23
CA GLY A 35 -8.72 -1.44 -7.52
C GLY A 35 -7.22 -1.14 -7.43
N MET A 36 -6.67 -1.01 -6.23
CA MET A 36 -5.26 -0.67 -5.98
C MET A 36 -4.42 -1.92 -5.64
N VAL A 37 -5.03 -3.09 -5.58
CA VAL A 37 -4.34 -4.36 -5.34
C VAL A 37 -3.67 -4.79 -6.64
N ARG A 38 -2.36 -5.01 -6.59
CA ARG A 38 -1.59 -5.48 -7.73
C ARG A 38 -1.88 -6.96 -8.03
N THR A 39 -1.93 -7.78 -6.99
CA THR A 39 -2.11 -9.23 -7.12
C THR A 39 -2.80 -9.79 -5.88
N VAL A 40 -3.69 -10.75 -6.11
CA VAL A 40 -4.36 -11.54 -5.07
C VAL A 40 -3.69 -12.92 -5.06
N LEU A 41 -3.24 -13.39 -3.90
CA LEU A 41 -2.43 -14.60 -3.75
C LEU A 41 -2.91 -15.47 -2.58
N PRO A 42 -2.74 -16.80 -2.64
CA PRO A 42 -2.94 -17.67 -1.50
C PRO A 42 -1.93 -17.36 -0.39
N LEU A 43 -2.33 -17.58 0.86
CA LEU A 43 -1.50 -17.35 2.06
C LEU A 43 -0.06 -17.91 1.96
N PRO A 44 0.18 -19.17 1.52
CA PRO A 44 1.53 -19.70 1.41
C PRO A 44 2.43 -18.95 0.41
N GLU A 45 1.85 -18.34 -0.62
CA GLU A 45 2.61 -17.62 -1.65
C GLU A 45 2.87 -16.16 -1.30
N LEU A 46 2.05 -15.59 -0.41
CA LEU A 46 2.10 -14.17 -0.04
C LEU A 46 3.47 -13.76 0.52
N ALA A 47 4.07 -14.60 1.39
CA ALA A 47 5.39 -14.36 1.96
C ALA A 47 6.49 -14.35 0.88
N GLY A 48 6.42 -15.28 -0.07
CA GLY A 48 7.35 -15.36 -1.20
C GLY A 48 7.25 -14.11 -2.09
N ALA A 49 6.04 -13.68 -2.40
CA ALA A 49 5.78 -12.49 -3.21
C ALA A 49 6.31 -11.21 -2.57
N VAL A 50 6.12 -11.02 -1.26
CA VAL A 50 6.67 -9.87 -0.53
C VAL A 50 8.20 -9.90 -0.56
N ARG A 51 8.81 -11.05 -0.27
CA ARG A 51 10.28 -11.19 -0.30
C ARG A 51 10.85 -10.91 -1.69
N ALA A 52 10.23 -11.46 -2.73
CA ALA A 52 10.64 -11.22 -4.11
C ALA A 52 10.53 -9.73 -4.49
N HIS A 53 9.45 -9.06 -4.06
CA HIS A 53 9.24 -7.64 -4.33
C HIS A 53 10.25 -6.73 -3.63
N VAL A 54 10.70 -7.10 -2.44
CA VAL A 54 11.73 -6.36 -1.70
C VAL A 54 13.14 -6.67 -2.21
N ALA A 55 13.41 -7.94 -2.57
CA ALA A 55 14.72 -8.37 -3.09
C ALA A 55 15.00 -7.83 -4.50
N HIS A 56 13.95 -7.70 -5.31
CA HIS A 56 13.98 -7.00 -6.59
C HIS A 56 13.00 -5.83 -6.49
N PRO A 57 13.43 -4.66 -5.98
CA PRO A 57 12.63 -3.46 -6.08
C PRO A 57 12.64 -3.05 -7.55
N THR A 58 11.82 -3.73 -8.36
CA THR A 58 11.60 -3.42 -9.77
C THR A 58 11.00 -2.02 -9.80
N GLY A 59 11.87 -1.03 -9.94
CA GLY A 59 11.50 0.37 -9.91
C GLY A 59 11.45 0.98 -8.51
N LEU A 60 12.61 1.15 -7.88
CA LEU A 60 12.89 2.43 -7.23
C LEU A 60 13.03 3.49 -8.34
N SER A 61 11.93 3.77 -9.05
CA SER A 61 11.78 5.03 -9.76
C SER A 61 11.82 6.08 -8.67
N ARG A 62 12.98 6.73 -8.56
CA ARG A 62 13.27 7.77 -7.58
C ARG A 62 12.04 8.67 -7.50
N PRO A 63 11.47 8.95 -6.33
CA PRO A 63 10.48 10.00 -6.25
C PRO A 63 11.16 11.24 -6.82
N THR A 64 10.66 11.71 -7.96
CA THR A 64 11.11 12.96 -8.59
C THR A 64 11.14 13.99 -7.48
N ARG A 65 12.36 14.46 -7.16
CA ARG A 65 12.69 15.48 -6.17
C ARG A 65 11.52 16.46 -6.02
N ALA A 66 10.65 16.20 -5.04
CA ALA A 66 9.61 17.14 -4.67
C ALA A 66 10.36 18.34 -4.13
N THR A 67 10.39 19.39 -4.93
CA THR A 67 11.03 20.65 -4.65
C THR A 67 10.62 21.09 -3.25
N ARG A 68 11.59 21.13 -2.34
CA ARG A 68 11.47 21.77 -1.03
C ARG A 68 10.91 23.18 -1.25
N ARG A 69 9.61 23.37 -1.03
CA ARG A 69 9.03 24.70 -0.87
C ARG A 69 8.83 24.93 0.62
N ASN A 70 9.64 25.85 1.13
CA ASN A 70 9.56 26.46 2.46
C ASN A 70 8.13 26.91 2.79
N GLY A 71 7.76 26.77 4.07
CA GLY A 71 6.69 27.52 4.71
C GLY A 71 6.30 26.90 6.07
N PRO A 72 6.48 27.59 7.21
CA PRO A 72 5.96 27.11 8.50
C PRO A 72 4.47 27.46 8.58
N THR A 73 3.60 26.57 8.08
CA THR A 73 2.16 26.75 8.29
C THR A 73 1.78 26.14 9.64
N ARG A 74 1.64 27.03 10.63
CA ARG A 74 1.03 26.73 11.94
C ARG A 74 -0.26 25.91 11.74
N LEU A 75 -0.32 24.72 12.31
CA LEU A 75 -1.52 23.91 12.35
C LEU A 75 -2.47 24.49 13.41
N PRO A 76 -3.76 24.74 13.10
CA PRO A 76 -4.69 25.45 14.00
C PRO A 76 -5.35 24.55 15.07
N TRP A 77 -4.90 23.32 15.33
CA TRP A 77 -5.59 22.43 16.27
C TRP A 77 -5.25 22.66 17.76
N SER A 78 -4.56 23.75 18.11
CA SER A 78 -4.49 24.20 19.51
C SER A 78 -5.83 24.82 19.95
N ARG A 79 -6.56 24.08 20.79
CA ARG A 79 -7.86 24.36 21.44
C ARG A 79 -9.07 23.73 20.75
N ARG A 80 -9.42 22.51 21.14
CA ARG A 80 -10.47 22.21 22.15
C ARG A 80 -10.43 20.73 22.50
#